data_AF-A0A3N4PGZ7-F1
#
_entry.id   AF-A0A3N4PGZ7-F1
#
_cell.length_a   1.000
_cell.length_b   1.000
_cell.length_c   1.000
_cell.angle_alpha   90.00
_cell.angle_beta   90.00
_cell.angle_gamma   90.00
#
_symmetry.space_group_name_H-M   'P 1'
#
loop_
_entity.id
_entity.type
_entity.pdbx_description
1 polymer ?
#
loop_
_entity_poly.entity_id
_entity_poly.type
_entity_poly.pdbx_seq_one_letter_code
_entity_poly.pdbx_strand_id
1 'polypeptide(L)' 'MKKIITITLLSLLASGCVSNSPPVCYNKATIYKEVYNVAIFKVENGRYLAGNPFYTWTDKPQFIDTSSCDKLNP' A
#
# COMPACT_ATOMS: atom_id res chain seq x y z
N MET A 1 -15.69 44.00 -34.45
CA MET A 1 -15.64 43.77 -32.99
C MET A 1 -15.20 42.33 -32.75
N LYS A 2 -13.93 42.11 -32.38
CA LYS A 2 -13.38 40.76 -32.12
C LYS A 2 -13.21 40.59 -30.62
N LYS A 3 -13.91 39.62 -30.03
CA LYS A 3 -13.64 39.13 -28.67
C LYS A 3 -13.34 37.64 -28.80
N ILE A 4 -12.05 37.31 -28.77
CA ILE A 4 -11.57 35.93 -28.79
C ILE A 4 -11.73 35.44 -27.35
N ILE A 5 -12.72 34.58 -27.12
CA ILE A 5 -12.94 33.94 -25.83
C ILE A 5 -12.08 32.67 -25.83
N THR A 6 -10.83 32.79 -25.40
CA THR A 6 -9.95 31.64 -25.18
C THR A 6 -10.28 31.06 -23.80
N ILE A 7 -11.16 30.05 -23.77
CA ILE A 7 -11.45 29.28 -22.54
C ILE A 7 -10.29 28.29 -22.37
N THR A 8 -9.37 28.64 -21.47
CA THR A 8 -8.22 27.81 -21.11
C THR A 8 -8.69 26.52 -20.43
N LEU A 9 -8.44 25.41 -21.13
CA LEU A 9 -8.62 24.03 -20.73
C LEU A 9 -7.58 23.64 -19.66
N LEU A 10 -7.74 24.13 -18.42
CA LEU A 10 -6.73 23.93 -17.34
C LEU A 10 -7.09 22.85 -16.30
N SER A 11 -8.08 21.98 -16.56
CA SER A 11 -8.55 20.99 -15.59
C SER A 11 -8.00 19.57 -15.78
N LEU A 12 -7.10 19.33 -16.72
CA LEU A 12 -6.62 17.96 -17.06
C LEU A 12 -5.40 17.47 -16.28
N LEU A 13 -4.93 18.21 -15.28
CA LEU A 13 -3.83 17.79 -14.39
C LEU A 13 -4.31 17.46 -12.98
N ALA A 14 -5.53 16.92 -12.85
CA ALA A 14 -5.86 16.11 -11.68
C ALA A 14 -5.02 14.83 -11.77
N SER A 15 -3.74 14.96 -11.43
CA SER A 15 -2.84 13.85 -11.17
C SER A 15 -3.52 12.94 -10.18
N GLY A 16 -4.01 11.80 -10.66
CA GLY A 16 -4.45 10.73 -9.79
C GLY A 16 -3.28 10.40 -8.90
N CYS A 17 -3.35 10.80 -7.63
CA CYS A 17 -2.42 10.36 -6.62
C CYS A 17 -2.63 8.84 -6.51
N VAL A 18 -1.88 8.06 -7.29
CA VAL A 18 -1.63 6.67 -6.93
C VAL A 18 -1.05 6.77 -5.53
N SER A 19 -1.82 6.30 -4.54
CA SER A 19 -1.41 6.28 -3.15
C SER A 19 -0.25 5.28 -3.02
N ASN A 20 0.95 5.71 -3.41
CA ASN A 20 2.21 5.03 -3.18
C ASN A 20 2.65 5.29 -1.74
N SER A 21 1.75 5.08 -0.80
CA SER A 21 2.08 5.16 0.62
C SER A 21 3.12 4.08 0.89
N PRO A 22 4.29 4.41 1.48
CA PRO A 22 5.29 3.41 1.79
C PRO A 22 4.71 2.38 2.78
N PRO A 23 5.20 1.13 2.76
CA PRO A 23 4.78 0.15 3.76
C PRO A 23 5.20 0.61 5.16
N VAL A 24 4.35 0.29 6.15
CA VAL A 24 4.59 0.62 7.57
C VAL A 24 5.61 -0.33 8.20
N CYS A 25 5.68 -1.57 7.72
CA CYS A 25 6.62 -2.59 8.18
C CYS A 25 6.70 -3.75 7.17
N TYR A 26 7.56 -4.73 7.47
CA TYR A 26 7.73 -5.94 6.67
C TYR A 26 7.68 -7.18 7.57
N ASN A 27 6.81 -8.12 7.22
CA ASN A 27 6.77 -9.45 7.85
C ASN A 27 7.43 -10.48 6.94
N LYS A 28 7.82 -11.63 7.49
CA LYS A 28 8.36 -12.73 6.67
C LYS A 28 7.30 -13.78 6.42
N ALA A 29 7.17 -14.24 5.18
CA ALA A 29 6.33 -15.37 4.82
C ALA A 29 7.09 -16.35 3.95
N THR A 30 6.75 -17.64 4.05
CA THR A 30 7.23 -18.65 3.11
C THR A 30 6.27 -18.71 1.93
N ILE A 31 6.75 -18.35 0.75
CA ILE A 31 5.99 -18.49 -0.49
C ILE A 31 6.70 -19.56 -1.32
N TYR A 32 5.97 -20.64 -1.63
CA TYR A 32 6.53 -21.88 -2.18
C TYR A 32 7.63 -22.49 -1.28
N LYS A 33 8.90 -22.19 -1.55
CA LYS A 33 10.06 -22.75 -0.84
C LYS A 33 11.04 -21.68 -0.36
N GLU A 34 10.69 -20.42 -0.52
CA GLU A 34 11.55 -19.29 -0.20
C GLU A 34 10.89 -18.37 0.82
N VAL A 35 11.73 -17.71 1.63
CA VAL A 35 11.30 -16.73 2.62
C VAL A 35 11.39 -15.34 2.01
N TYR A 36 10.25 -14.64 1.96
CA TYR A 36 10.17 -13.29 1.43
C TYR A 36 9.82 -12.29 2.53
N ASN A 37 10.37 -11.08 2.41
CA ASN A 37 9.88 -9.92 3.15
C ASN A 37 8.63 -9.38 2.45
N VAL A 38 7.48 -9.54 3.10
CA VAL A 38 6.20 -9.07 2.62
C VAL A 38 5.90 -7.70 3.21
N ALA A 39 5.71 -6.72 2.33
CA ALA A 39 5.35 -5.37 2.70
C ALA A 39 3.95 -5.31 3.32
N ILE A 40 3.83 -4.65 4.47
CA ILE A 40 2.56 -4.40 5.17
C ILE A 40 2.27 -2.89 5.11
N PHE A 41 1.06 -2.53 4.68
CA PHE A 41 0.65 -1.13 4.48
C PHE A 41 -0.33 -0.64 5.55
N LYS A 42 -1.06 -1.55 6.20
CA LYS A 42 -1.99 -1.23 7.27
C LYS A 42 -2.12 -2.42 8.22
N VAL A 43 -2.32 -2.13 9.51
CA VAL A 43 -2.72 -3.13 10.53
C VAL A 43 -4.05 -2.68 11.10
N GLU A 44 -5.04 -3.57 11.11
CA GLU A 44 -6.40 -3.25 11.57
C GLU A 44 -7.07 -4.51 12.11
N ASN A 45 -7.62 -4.45 13.32
CA ASN A 45 -8.31 -5.58 13.97
C ASN A 45 -7.50 -6.89 13.98
N GLY A 46 -6.18 -6.80 14.20
CA GLY A 46 -5.27 -7.96 14.21
C GLY A 46 -4.95 -8.55 12.82
N ARG A 47 -5.39 -7.89 11.74
CA ARG A 47 -5.11 -8.28 10.34
C ARG A 47 -4.13 -7.31 9.70
N TYR A 48 -3.43 -7.79 8.68
CA TYR A 48 -2.43 -7.03 7.94
C TYR A 48 -2.87 -6.84 6.49
N LEU A 49 -2.83 -5.62 5.99
CA LEU A 49 -2.96 -5.32 4.56
C LEU A 49 -1.59 -5.50 3.92
N ALA A 50 -1.38 -6.62 3.23
CA ALA A 50 -0.10 -7.08 2.75
C ALA A 50 -0.04 -7.12 1.21
N GLY A 51 1.17 -7.01 0.65
CA GLY A 51 1.43 -7.17 -0.78
C GLY A 51 1.46 -5.87 -1.57
N ASN A 52 2.11 -5.89 -2.73
CA ASN A 52 2.25 -4.76 -3.67
C ASN A 52 2.59 -5.34 -5.06
N PRO A 53 1.93 -4.95 -6.17
CA PRO A 53 0.83 -3.99 -6.29
C PRO A 53 -0.55 -4.55 -5.90
N PHE A 54 -0.63 -5.85 -5.65
CA PHE A 54 -1.86 -6.51 -5.24
C PHE A 54 -1.94 -6.57 -3.72
N TYR A 55 -2.78 -5.71 -3.15
CA TYR A 55 -3.01 -5.66 -1.71
C TYR A 55 -4.06 -6.69 -1.29
N THR A 56 -3.79 -7.43 -0.24
CA THR A 56 -4.74 -8.38 0.34
C THR A 56 -4.70 -8.33 1.86
N TRP A 57 -5.88 -8.50 2.47
CA TRP A 57 -5.98 -8.65 3.91
C TRP A 57 -5.65 -10.08 4.30
N THR A 58 -4.69 -10.21 5.20
CA THR A 58 -4.19 -11.49 5.68
C THR A 58 -4.05 -11.51 7.18
N ASP A 59 -4.18 -12.70 7.75
CA ASP A 59 -4.11 -12.94 9.18
C ASP A 59 -2.68 -13.27 9.60
N LYS A 60 -2.35 -12.94 10.85
CA LYS A 60 -1.02 -13.18 11.46
C LYS A 60 -0.41 -14.56 11.16
N PRO A 61 -1.16 -15.69 11.20
CA PRO A 61 -0.60 -17.02 10.98
C PRO A 61 -0.04 -17.27 9.58
N GLN A 62 -0.30 -16.41 8.59
CA GLN A 62 0.30 -16.55 7.25
C GLN A 62 1.78 -16.13 7.21
N PHE A 63 2.26 -15.48 8.26
CA PHE A 63 3.65 -15.06 8.40
C PHE A 63 4.39 -15.98 9.36
N ILE A 64 5.66 -16.22 9.05
CA ILE A 64 6.57 -16.96 9.92
C ILE A 64 7.29 -16.06 10.94
N ASP A 65 7.32 -14.74 10.69
CA ASP A 65 7.87 -13.73 11.58
C ASP A 65 7.11 -12.40 11.39
N THR A 66 6.49 -11.93 12.47
CA THR A 66 5.74 -10.66 12.54
C THR A 66 6.35 -9.62 13.46
N SER A 67 7.54 -9.90 13.99
CA SER A 67 8.17 -9.09 15.04
C SER A 67 8.38 -7.62 14.64
N SER A 68 8.56 -7.34 13.36
CA SER A 68 8.70 -5.99 12.81
C SER A 68 7.40 -5.19 12.97
N CYS A 69 6.28 -5.78 12.61
CA CYS A 69 4.97 -5.12 12.67
C CYS A 69 4.36 -5.11 14.08
N ASP A 70 4.62 -6.14 14.88
CA ASP A 70 4.11 -6.23 16.25
C ASP A 70 4.69 -5.11 17.16
N LYS A 71 5.92 -4.65 16.90
CA LYS A 71 6.51 -3.51 17.62
C LYS A 71 5.77 -2.19 17.38
N LEU A 72 5.05 -2.07 16.27
CA LEU A 72 4.29 -0.87 15.91
C LEU A 72 2.86 -0.88 16.46
N ASN A 73 2.35 -2.05 16.86
CA ASN A 73 1.04 -2.24 17.47
C ASN A 73 1.15 -3.25 18.62
N PRO A 74 1.69 -2.83 19.78
CA PRO A 74 1.88 -3.68 20.95
C PRO A 74 0.57 -4.14 21.59
#